data_AF-A0A1Y1CXP9-F1
#
_entry.id   AF-A0A1Y1CXP9-F1
#
_cell.length_a   1.000
_cell.length_b   1.000
_cell.length_c   1.000
_cell.angle_alpha   90.00
_cell.angle_beta   90.00
_cell.angle_gamma   90.00
#
_symmetry.space_group_name_H-M   'P 1'
#
loop_
_entity.id
_entity.type
_entity.pdbx_description
1 polymer ?
#
loop_
_entity_poly.entity_id
_entity_poly.type
_entity_poly.pdbx_seq_one_letter_code
_entity_poly.pdbx_strand_id
1 'polypeptide(L)'
;MVYSYHNIWTVRTRILIDTGTHREENGFMDGIKYAVFTEKSIRLLGNNQYTSNVESGSTRTEIKHWVELFFGVKVIAMNSHRLPGKGRRMGPIMGHTMHYRRMIITLQPGYSIPPLIEKRT
;
A
#
# COMPACT_ATOMS: atom_id res chain seq x y z
N MET A 1 12.80 -60.02 2.49
CA MET A 1 12.51 -58.67 1.95
C MET A 1 11.17 -58.20 2.48
N VAL A 2 11.13 -57.32 3.48
CA VAL A 2 10.16 -56.19 3.60
C VAL A 2 10.56 -55.37 4.83
N TYR A 3 11.14 -54.18 4.63
CA TYR A 3 11.24 -53.20 5.70
C TYR A 3 10.00 -52.31 5.64
N SER A 4 9.15 -52.42 6.67
CA SER A 4 7.97 -51.57 6.87
C SER A 4 8.41 -50.22 7.43
N TYR A 5 8.40 -49.19 6.59
CA TYR A 5 8.53 -47.80 7.04
C TYR A 5 7.13 -47.21 7.24
N HIS A 6 6.60 -47.37 8.45
CA HIS A 6 5.39 -46.67 8.87
C HIS A 6 5.73 -45.35 9.58
N ASN A 7 5.25 -44.25 9.01
CA ASN A 7 4.69 -43.08 9.71
C ASN A 7 5.56 -42.25 10.68
N ILE A 8 6.70 -41.72 10.22
CA ILE A 8 7.32 -40.53 10.86
C ILE A 8 6.89 -39.22 10.17
N TRP A 9 6.43 -39.29 8.91
CA TRP A 9 6.05 -38.10 8.13
C TRP A 9 4.66 -37.53 8.44
N THR A 10 3.76 -38.33 9.03
CA THR A 10 2.36 -37.93 9.26
C THR A 10 2.15 -37.23 10.60
N VAL A 11 3.02 -37.45 11.58
CA VAL A 11 2.92 -36.81 12.92
C VAL A 11 3.68 -35.49 12.97
N ARG A 12 4.78 -35.39 12.20
CA ARG A 12 5.62 -34.18 12.16
C ARG A 12 5.03 -33.03 11.34
N THR A 13 4.09 -33.34 10.45
CA THR A 13 3.28 -32.35 9.72
C THR A 13 2.09 -31.85 10.52
N ARG A 14 1.71 -32.53 11.62
CA ARG A 14 0.58 -32.12 12.48
C ARG A 14 1.00 -31.21 13.66
N ILE A 15 2.29 -31.18 14.02
CA ILE A 15 2.80 -30.38 15.16
C ILE A 15 3.36 -29.00 14.73
N LEU A 16 3.54 -28.75 13.43
CA LEU A 16 4.03 -27.47 12.88
C LEU A 16 2.94 -26.61 12.22
N ILE A 17 1.71 -26.68 12.74
CA ILE A 17 0.60 -25.82 12.29
C ILE A 17 0.03 -24.96 13.42
N ASP A 18 0.66 -24.97 14.60
CA ASP A 18 0.19 -24.29 15.81
C ASP A 18 1.18 -23.24 16.36
N THR A 19 1.95 -22.59 15.48
CA THR A 19 2.56 -21.29 15.79
C THR A 19 1.75 -20.21 15.10
N GLY A 20 0.86 -19.57 15.85
CA GLY A 20 -0.04 -18.50 15.41
C GLY A 20 0.67 -17.38 14.65
N THR A 21 0.77 -17.55 13.33
CA THR A 21 1.31 -16.58 12.37
C THR A 21 0.45 -16.51 11.11
N HIS A 22 -0.88 -16.66 11.25
CA HIS A 22 -1.84 -16.32 10.19
C HIS A 22 -2.33 -14.87 10.30
N ARG A 23 -1.43 -13.92 10.60
CA ARG A 23 -1.76 -12.49 10.75
C ARG A 23 -0.92 -11.54 9.90
N GLU A 24 -0.14 -12.05 8.94
CA GLU A 24 0.79 -11.19 8.17
C GLU A 24 0.44 -11.03 6.69
N GLU A 25 -0.44 -11.85 6.12
CA GLU A 25 -0.71 -11.79 4.67
C GLU A 25 -1.74 -10.70 4.29
N ASN A 26 -2.55 -10.23 5.25
CA ASN A 26 -3.60 -9.23 5.01
C ASN A 26 -3.16 -7.78 5.26
N GLY A 27 -1.95 -7.53 5.79
CA GLY A 27 -1.45 -6.17 6.04
C GLY A 27 -0.87 -5.50 4.79
N PHE A 28 -0.55 -6.29 3.76
CA PHE A 28 0.17 -5.81 2.57
C PHE A 28 -0.72 -5.03 1.59
N MET A 29 -2.04 -5.23 1.64
CA MET A 29 -2.96 -4.75 0.60
C MET A 29 -3.52 -3.35 0.84
N ASP A 30 -3.35 -2.75 2.03
CA ASP A 30 -4.15 -1.56 2.41
C ASP A 30 -3.36 -0.24 2.53
N GLY A 31 -2.14 -0.20 1.99
CA GLY A 31 -1.24 0.95 2.14
C GLY A 31 -1.63 2.19 1.33
N ILE A 32 -2.12 2.03 0.10
CA ILE A 32 -2.47 3.14 -0.79
C ILE A 32 -3.98 3.23 -0.95
N LYS A 33 -4.57 4.35 -0.49
CA LYS A 33 -6.02 4.54 -0.52
C LYS A 33 -6.51 5.14 -1.84
N TYR A 34 -5.93 6.27 -2.26
CA TYR A 34 -6.34 6.93 -3.52
C TYR A 34 -5.28 7.88 -4.08
N ALA A 35 -5.26 8.01 -5.40
CA ALA A 35 -4.49 9.02 -6.10
C ALA A 35 -5.09 10.41 -5.89
N VAL A 36 -4.24 11.42 -5.77
CA VAL A 36 -4.63 12.81 -5.54
C VAL A 36 -4.51 13.58 -6.83
N PHE A 37 -5.64 14.04 -7.36
CA PHE A 37 -5.72 14.88 -8.54
C PHE A 37 -6.07 16.32 -8.14
N THR A 38 -5.07 17.18 -8.24
CA THR A 38 -5.12 18.62 -8.01
C THR A 38 -4.28 19.27 -9.10
N GLU A 39 -4.48 20.55 -9.39
CA GLU A 39 -3.65 21.25 -10.39
C GLU A 39 -2.14 21.11 -10.09
N LYS A 40 -1.76 21.19 -8.81
CA LYS A 40 -0.38 20.96 -8.38
C LYS A 40 0.11 19.54 -8.69
N SER A 41 -0.69 18.50 -8.42
CA SER A 41 -0.26 17.12 -8.71
C SER A 41 -0.24 16.82 -10.21
N ILE A 42 -1.11 17.45 -11.01
CA ILE A 42 -1.05 17.38 -12.47
C ILE A 42 0.24 18.02 -12.99
N ARG A 43 0.66 19.16 -12.44
CA ARG A 43 1.97 19.77 -12.78
C ARG A 43 3.14 18.86 -12.43
N LEU A 44 3.08 18.19 -11.27
CA LEU A 44 4.10 17.22 -10.85
C LEU A 44 4.14 15.97 -11.73
N LEU A 45 3.01 15.56 -12.29
CA LEU A 45 2.92 14.42 -13.20
C LEU A 45 3.83 14.60 -14.42
N GLY A 46 3.98 15.83 -14.93
CA GLY A 46 4.92 16.15 -16.02
C GLY A 46 6.38 15.84 -15.68
N ASN A 47 6.73 15.75 -14.40
CA ASN A 47 8.05 15.38 -13.90
C ASN A 47 8.11 13.91 -13.43
N ASN A 48 7.21 13.04 -13.88
CA ASN A 48 7.05 11.65 -13.40
C ASN A 48 6.87 11.53 -11.88
N GLN A 49 6.26 12.54 -11.27
CA GLN A 49 5.94 12.54 -9.84
C GLN A 49 4.44 12.34 -9.62
N TYR A 50 4.11 11.29 -8.90
CA TYR A 50 2.74 10.86 -8.62
C TYR A 50 2.39 11.16 -7.18
N THR A 51 1.21 11.73 -6.95
CA THR A 51 0.74 12.07 -5.61
C THR A 51 -0.37 11.13 -5.17
N SER A 52 -0.21 10.46 -4.05
CA SER A 52 -1.20 9.53 -3.50
C SER A 52 -1.38 9.74 -2.00
N ASN A 53 -2.59 9.55 -1.52
CA ASN A 53 -2.87 9.51 -0.08
C ASN A 53 -2.76 8.05 0.40
N VAL A 54 -2.01 7.87 1.48
CA VAL A 54 -1.73 6.58 2.12
C VAL A 54 -2.20 6.60 3.56
N GLU A 55 -2.38 5.41 4.13
CA GLU A 55 -2.68 5.26 5.54
C GLU A 55 -1.51 5.76 6.41
N SER A 56 -1.83 6.41 7.53
CA SER A 56 -0.80 7.02 8.38
C SER A 56 0.14 6.02 9.05
N GLY A 57 -0.29 4.76 9.18
CA GLY A 57 0.50 3.68 9.78
C GLY A 57 1.55 3.07 8.85
N SER A 58 1.43 3.27 7.54
CA SER A 58 2.30 2.61 6.56
C SER A 58 3.70 3.22 6.49
N THR A 59 4.71 2.36 6.42
CA THR A 59 6.11 2.79 6.27
C THR A 59 6.45 3.11 4.82
N ARG A 60 7.47 3.94 4.61
CA ARG A 60 7.90 4.34 3.25
C ARG A 60 8.40 3.12 2.45
N THR A 61 9.02 2.16 3.12
CA THR A 61 9.59 0.95 2.51
C THR A 61 8.49 0.00 2.03
N GLU A 62 7.45 -0.22 2.84
CA GLU A 62 6.27 -1.01 2.45
C GLU A 62 5.60 -0.42 1.20
N ILE A 63 5.31 0.89 1.22
CA ILE A 63 4.66 1.56 0.09
C ILE A 63 5.54 1.48 -1.16
N LYS A 64 6.87 1.66 -1.03
CA LYS A 64 7.78 1.54 -2.16
C LYS A 64 7.68 0.15 -2.78
N HIS A 65 7.80 -0.89 -1.95
CA HIS A 65 7.77 -2.27 -2.41
C HIS A 65 6.45 -2.60 -3.09
N TRP A 66 5.33 -2.19 -2.50
CA TRP A 66 3.99 -2.39 -3.07
C TRP A 66 3.83 -1.70 -4.43
N VAL A 67 4.25 -0.43 -4.56
CA VAL A 67 4.15 0.31 -5.83
C VAL A 67 4.99 -0.35 -6.92
N GLU A 68 6.22 -0.77 -6.58
CA GLU A 68 7.09 -1.45 -7.54
C GLU A 68 6.50 -2.79 -8.00
N LEU A 69 5.93 -3.57 -7.08
CA LEU A 69 5.32 -4.86 -7.39
C LEU A 69 4.01 -4.74 -8.17
N PHE A 70 3.09 -3.89 -7.72
CA PHE A 70 1.74 -3.81 -8.28
C PHE A 70 1.70 -3.17 -9.67
N PHE A 71 2.49 -2.10 -9.87
CA PHE A 71 2.52 -1.40 -11.16
C PHE A 71 3.69 -1.84 -12.05
N GLY A 72 4.61 -2.68 -11.57
CA GLY A 72 5.79 -3.08 -12.32
C GLY A 72 6.71 -1.90 -12.65
N VAL A 73 6.74 -0.87 -11.79
CA VAL A 73 7.52 0.36 -12.00
C VAL A 73 8.76 0.40 -11.10
N LYS A 74 9.73 1.26 -11.43
CA LYS A 74 10.86 1.53 -10.54
C LYS A 74 10.74 2.89 -9.87
N VAL A 75 10.89 2.92 -8.55
CA VAL A 75 10.78 4.14 -7.74
C VAL A 75 12.17 4.66 -7.35
N ILE A 76 12.49 5.89 -7.76
CA ILE A 76 13.73 6.58 -7.40
C ILE A 76 13.63 7.12 -5.98
N ALA A 77 12.61 7.95 -5.75
CA ALA A 77 12.46 8.71 -4.51
C ALA A 77 11.00 8.80 -4.09
N MET A 78 10.75 8.94 -2.79
CA MET A 78 9.41 9.06 -2.23
C MET A 78 9.40 10.07 -1.10
N ASN A 79 8.75 11.21 -1.29
CA ASN A 79 8.59 12.18 -0.23
C ASN A 79 7.24 12.02 0.43
N SER A 80 7.16 12.34 1.71
CA SER A 80 5.93 12.14 2.47
C SER A 80 5.69 13.30 3.42
N HIS A 81 4.44 13.66 3.62
CA HIS A 81 4.06 14.60 4.68
C HIS A 81 2.70 14.21 5.26
N ARG A 82 2.45 14.57 6.52
CA ARG A 82 1.12 14.41 7.14
C ARG A 82 0.21 15.55 6.72
N LEU A 83 -1.04 15.26 6.38
CA LEU A 83 -2.02 16.31 6.10
C LEU A 83 -2.56 16.88 7.43
N PRO A 84 -2.81 18.20 7.50
CA PRO A 84 -3.42 18.79 8.68
C PRO A 84 -4.82 18.19 8.89
N GLY A 85 -5.15 17.90 10.16
CA GLY A 85 -6.48 17.43 10.52
C GLY A 85 -7.52 18.50 10.22
N LYS A 86 -8.55 18.15 9.46
CA LYS A 86 -9.69 19.04 9.23
C LYS A 86 -10.85 18.63 10.14
N GLY A 87 -11.16 19.48 11.11
CA GLY A 87 -12.39 19.38 11.90
C GLY A 87 -13.61 19.48 10.97
N ARG A 88 -14.58 18.61 11.18
CA ARG A 88 -15.85 18.56 10.47
C ARG A 88 -16.96 18.51 11.50
N ARG A 89 -17.91 19.42 11.39
CA ARG A 89 -19.12 19.41 12.22
C ARG A 89 -20.24 18.71 11.47
N MET A 90 -20.90 17.76 12.13
CA MET A 90 -22.10 17.09 11.64
C MET A 90 -23.20 17.35 12.68
N GLY A 91 -24.01 18.39 12.45
CA GLY A 91 -25.02 18.85 13.41
C GLY A 91 -24.42 19.28 14.75
N PRO A 92 -24.87 18.72 15.90
CA PRO A 92 -24.31 19.06 17.20
C PRO A 92 -22.93 18.42 17.46
N ILE A 93 -22.54 17.38 16.70
CA ILE A 93 -21.31 16.62 16.95
C ILE A 93 -20.13 17.26 16.20
N MET A 94 -19.06 17.53 16.94
CA MET A 94 -17.76 17.90 16.38
C MET A 94 -16.92 16.63 16.17
N GLY A 95 -16.48 16.40 14.94
CA GLY A 95 -15.60 15.29 14.59
C GLY A 95 -14.38 15.74 13.80
N HIS A 96 -13.46 14.82 13.56
CA HIS A 96 -12.29 15.04 12.72
C HIS A 96 -12.34 14.14 11.49
N THR A 97 -11.86 14.67 10.37
CA THR A 97 -11.66 13.87 9.15
C THR A 97 -10.53 12.87 9.38
N MET A 98 -10.61 11.69 8.77
CA MET A 98 -9.53 10.70 8.78
C MET A 98 -8.20 11.33 8.37
N HIS A 99 -7.14 10.99 9.11
CA HIS A 99 -5.79 11.48 8.87
C HIS A 99 -5.09 10.61 7.84
N TYR A 100 -4.70 11.23 6.73
CA TYR A 100 -3.86 10.59 5.73
C TYR A 100 -2.47 11.19 5.73
N ARG A 101 -1.52 10.37 5.29
CA ARG A 101 -0.21 10.84 4.87
C ARG A 101 -0.26 11.00 3.35
N ARG A 102 0.30 12.09 2.84
CA ARG A 102 0.44 12.31 1.40
C ARG A 102 1.83 11.88 0.97
N MET A 103 1.88 11.04 -0.04
CA MET A 103 3.10 10.54 -0.66
C MET A 103 3.26 11.19 -2.03
N ILE A 104 4.48 11.64 -2.32
CA ILE A 104 4.92 12.11 -3.62
C ILE A 104 5.97 11.11 -4.10
N ILE A 105 5.61 10.29 -5.07
CA ILE A 105 6.39 9.17 -5.56
C ILE A 105 7.03 9.58 -6.87
N THR A 106 8.36 9.54 -6.95
CA THR A 106 9.14 9.83 -8.15
C THR A 106 9.54 8.53 -8.81
N LEU A 107 9.05 8.31 -10.02
CA LEU A 107 9.40 7.13 -10.81
C LEU A 107 10.68 7.34 -11.60
N GLN A 108 11.32 6.24 -11.97
CA GLN A 108 12.43 6.26 -12.90
C GLN A 108 11.94 6.67 -14.30
N PRO A 109 12.72 7.48 -15.05
CA PRO A 109 12.40 7.80 -16.44
C PRO A 109 12.15 6.52 -17.26
N GLY A 110 11.09 6.53 -18.06
CA GLY A 110 10.65 5.37 -18.85
C GLY A 110 9.53 4.54 -18.20
N TYR A 111 9.33 4.66 -16.88
CA TYR A 111 8.16 4.08 -16.22
C TYR A 111 7.03 5.09 -16.11
N SER A 112 5.80 4.62 -16.29
CA SER A 112 4.60 5.42 -16.11
C SER A 112 3.52 4.59 -15.41
N ILE A 113 2.72 5.25 -14.57
CA ILE A 113 1.53 4.64 -13.98
C ILE A 113 0.34 5.11 -14.82
N PRO A 114 -0.43 4.21 -15.45
CA PRO A 114 -1.58 4.60 -16.24
C PRO A 114 -2.59 5.34 -15.34
N PRO A 115 -3.12 6.50 -15.78
CA PRO A 115 -4.12 7.22 -15.01
C PRO A 115 -5.40 6.38 -14.94
N LEU A 116 -5.88 6.09 -13.72
CA LEU A 116 -7.11 5.33 -13.44
C LEU A 116 -8.39 6.14 -13.71
N ILE A 117 -8.36 7.02 -14.71
CA ILE A 117 -9.53 7.82 -15.09
C ILE A 117 -10.30 7.01 -16.12
N GLU A 118 -11.31 6.27 -15.67
CA GLU A 118 -12.35 5.83 -16.59
C GLU A 118 -13.09 7.08 -17.08
N LYS A 119 -13.04 7.34 -18.38
CA LYS A 119 -13.99 8.26 -18.99
C LYS A 119 -15.36 7.62 -18.83
N ARG A 120 -16.15 8.12 -17.87
CA ARG A 120 -17.59 7.93 -17.87
C ARG A 120 -18.10 8.61 -19.14
N THR A 121 -18.19 7.82 -20.20
CA THR A 121 -18.79 8.18 -21.47
C THR A 121 -20.23 7.69 -21.45
#